data_AF-A0A535ED81-F1
#
_entry.id   AF-A0A535ED81-F1
#
_cell.length_a   1.000
_cell.length_b   1.000
_cell.length_c   1.000
_cell.angle_alpha   90.00
_cell.angle_beta   90.00
_cell.angle_gamma   90.00
#
_symmetry.space_group_name_H-M   'P 1'
#
loop_
_entity.id
_entity.type
_entity.pdbx_description
1 polymer ?
#
loop_
_entity_poly.entity_id
_entity_poly.type
_entity_poly.pdbx_seq_one_letter_code
_entity_poly.pdbx_strand_id
1 'polypeptide(L)'
;MRRIALALAVAAFAVSCSSSTAAVPTPSPSASPTRQLGPGGLTLDEEIGAVMMVGFQGPLSDAVLNDWRQRQFGGLLVVNLNHNASSPDAMRSFISSIRST
;
A
#
# COMPACT_ATOMS: atom_id res chain seq x y z
N MET A 1 -7.82 58.88 -14.54
CA MET A 1 -8.94 57.93 -14.34
C MET A 1 -9.65 57.74 -15.68
N ARG A 2 -9.31 56.69 -16.43
CA ARG A 2 -9.72 56.48 -17.84
C ARG A 2 -10.86 55.44 -17.91
N ARG A 3 -11.96 55.85 -18.57
CA ARG A 3 -12.84 55.06 -19.46
C ARG A 3 -13.78 54.03 -18.79
N ILE A 4 -15.05 54.41 -18.60
CA ILE A 4 -16.20 54.23 -19.53
C ILE A 4 -16.89 52.89 -19.29
N ALA A 5 -18.10 53.02 -18.75
CA ALA A 5 -19.14 52.02 -18.67
C ALA A 5 -19.74 51.70 -20.05
N LEU A 6 -20.24 50.49 -20.23
CA LEU A 6 -21.51 50.13 -20.91
C LEU A 6 -21.68 48.60 -20.69
N ALA A 7 -22.71 48.14 -19.97
CA ALA A 7 -24.04 47.77 -20.49
C ALA A 7 -23.95 46.52 -21.40
N LEU A 8 -24.82 45.50 -21.40
CA LEU A 8 -26.23 45.30 -21.05
C LEU A 8 -26.43 43.77 -21.21
N ALA A 9 -27.18 43.02 -20.41
CA ALA A 9 -28.60 42.67 -20.63
C ALA A 9 -28.88 41.45 -19.72
N VAL A 10 -29.73 41.53 -18.68
CA VAL A 10 -31.19 41.36 -18.69
C VAL A 10 -31.68 40.13 -19.45
N ALA A 11 -32.07 39.08 -18.71
CA ALA A 11 -33.36 38.41 -18.88
C ALA A 11 -33.60 37.45 -17.70
N ALA A 12 -34.62 37.79 -16.91
CA ALA A 12 -35.18 36.94 -15.87
C ALA A 12 -36.06 35.85 -16.49
N PHE A 13 -35.92 34.60 -16.02
CA PHE A 13 -37.00 33.62 -16.07
C PHE A 13 -37.16 33.03 -14.67
N ALA A 14 -38.26 33.39 -14.02
CA ALA A 14 -38.74 32.73 -12.83
C ALA A 14 -39.41 31.42 -13.25
N VAL A 15 -38.86 30.29 -12.80
CA VAL A 15 -39.60 29.02 -12.68
C VAL A 15 -39.43 28.52 -11.26
N SER A 16 -40.56 28.54 -10.56
CA SER A 16 -40.81 27.86 -9.30
C SER A 16 -40.83 26.35 -9.55
N CYS A 17 -40.10 25.55 -8.76
CA CYS A 17 -40.67 24.46 -7.96
C CYS A 17 -39.60 23.50 -7.44
N SER A 18 -39.88 23.06 -6.20
CA SER A 18 -39.54 21.76 -5.64
C SER A 18 -38.13 21.57 -5.08
N SER A 19 -38.07 21.73 -3.76
CA SER A 19 -37.17 21.01 -2.87
C SER A 19 -37.08 19.53 -3.28
N SER A 20 -35.90 19.10 -3.70
CA SER A 20 -35.48 17.71 -3.63
C SER A 20 -34.01 17.73 -3.30
N THR A 21 -33.71 17.53 -2.02
CA THR A 21 -32.37 17.26 -1.52
C THR A 21 -31.82 16.08 -2.32
N ALA A 22 -30.95 16.36 -3.29
CA ALA A 22 -30.16 15.31 -3.90
C ALA A 22 -29.25 14.76 -2.79
N ALA A 23 -29.52 13.54 -2.35
CA ALA A 23 -28.60 12.82 -1.48
C ALA A 23 -27.26 12.74 -2.20
N VAL A 24 -26.23 13.31 -1.59
CA VAL A 24 -24.83 13.12 -2.02
C VAL A 24 -24.60 11.61 -1.99
N PRO A 25 -24.15 10.98 -3.09
CA PRO A 25 -23.78 9.57 -3.03
C PRO A 25 -22.62 9.47 -2.03
N THR A 26 -22.89 8.84 -0.89
CA THR A 26 -21.85 8.39 0.02
C THR A 26 -20.90 7.50 -0.79
N PRO A 27 -19.58 7.72 -0.76
CA PRO A 27 -18.66 6.77 -1.35
C PRO A 27 -18.89 5.44 -0.63
N SER A 28 -19.52 4.49 -1.33
CA SER A 28 -19.47 3.11 -0.90
C SER A 28 -17.99 2.75 -0.86
N PRO A 29 -17.46 2.22 0.26
CA PRO A 29 -16.16 1.59 0.22
C PRO A 29 -16.33 0.38 -0.71
N SER A 30 -16.03 0.56 -2.00
CA SER A 30 -15.50 -0.55 -2.78
C SER A 30 -14.20 -0.89 -2.10
N ALA A 31 -14.28 -1.80 -1.13
CA ALA A 31 -13.21 -2.73 -0.89
C ALA A 31 -13.08 -3.48 -2.21
N SER A 32 -12.38 -2.89 -3.17
CA SER A 32 -11.76 -3.64 -4.24
C SER A 32 -10.94 -4.66 -3.48
N PRO A 33 -11.31 -5.96 -3.49
CA PRO A 33 -10.35 -6.94 -3.01
C PRO A 33 -9.14 -6.68 -3.89
N THR A 34 -8.01 -6.36 -3.28
CA THR A 34 -6.73 -6.22 -3.98
C THR A 34 -6.66 -7.44 -4.88
N ARG A 35 -6.89 -7.22 -6.19
CA ARG A 35 -7.55 -8.18 -7.08
C ARG A 35 -6.80 -9.49 -6.99
N GLN A 36 -7.39 -10.49 -6.36
CA GLN A 36 -6.72 -11.75 -6.09
C GLN A 36 -6.32 -12.35 -7.47
N LEU A 37 -5.02 -12.49 -7.72
CA LEU A 37 -4.41 -12.86 -9.00
C LEU A 37 -4.01 -14.33 -9.01
N GLY A 38 -4.19 -14.98 -10.17
CA GLY A 38 -3.67 -16.31 -10.47
C GLY A 38 -4.30 -17.48 -9.68
N PRO A 39 -3.87 -18.72 -9.95
CA PRO A 39 -4.41 -19.92 -9.32
C PRO A 39 -4.11 -20.03 -7.81
N GLY A 40 -3.14 -19.24 -7.31
CA GLY A 40 -2.73 -19.22 -5.90
C GLY A 40 -3.57 -18.30 -5.02
N GLY A 41 -4.41 -17.44 -5.62
CA GLY A 41 -5.25 -16.55 -4.86
C GLY A 41 -4.45 -15.51 -4.04
N LEU A 42 -3.32 -15.03 -4.53
CA LEU A 42 -2.56 -13.98 -3.86
C LEU A 42 -3.04 -12.61 -4.36
N THR A 43 -3.00 -11.59 -3.53
CA THR A 43 -3.06 -10.20 -4.00
C THR A 43 -1.82 -9.89 -4.86
N LEU A 44 -1.86 -8.82 -5.66
CA LEU A 44 -0.70 -8.42 -6.47
C LEU A 44 0.56 -8.17 -5.60
N ASP A 45 0.40 -7.52 -4.44
CA ASP A 45 1.52 -7.22 -3.56
C ASP A 45 2.14 -8.50 -2.97
N GLU A 46 1.30 -9.48 -2.64
CA GLU A 46 1.74 -10.80 -2.19
C GLU A 46 2.46 -11.58 -3.28
N GLU A 47 1.99 -11.52 -4.52
CA GLU A 47 2.65 -12.16 -5.66
C GLU A 47 4.04 -11.54 -5.90
N ILE A 48 4.14 -10.20 -5.83
CA ILE A 48 5.40 -9.47 -5.93
C ILE A 48 6.35 -9.87 -4.79
N GLY A 49 5.85 -9.90 -3.56
CA GLY A 49 6.59 -10.35 -2.39
C GLY A 49 7.16 -11.75 -2.60
N ALA A 50 6.29 -12.70 -2.95
CA ALA A 50 6.62 -14.11 -3.08
C ALA A 50 7.73 -14.39 -4.12
N VAL A 51 7.91 -13.52 -5.13
CA VAL A 51 8.98 -13.66 -6.14
C VAL A 51 10.25 -12.88 -5.81
N MET A 52 10.25 -12.07 -4.75
CA MET A 52 11.42 -11.31 -4.32
C MET A 52 12.29 -12.09 -3.33
N MET A 53 13.61 -12.07 -3.56
CA MET A 53 14.62 -12.40 -2.58
C MET A 53 15.29 -11.13 -2.08
N VAL A 54 15.26 -10.90 -0.77
CA VAL A 54 15.76 -9.64 -0.19
C VAL A 54 16.90 -9.89 0.80
N GLY A 55 17.87 -8.98 0.82
CA GLY A 55 18.90 -8.94 1.85
C GLY A 55 18.63 -7.83 2.87
N PHE A 56 19.29 -7.91 4.02
CA PHE A 56 19.27 -6.86 5.04
C PHE A 56 20.67 -6.68 5.63
N GLN A 57 20.91 -5.56 6.29
CA GLN A 57 22.17 -5.24 6.95
C GLN A 57 22.07 -5.45 8.47
N GLY A 58 23.13 -5.98 9.07
CA GLY A 58 23.23 -6.25 10.50
C GLY A 58 22.55 -7.57 10.91
N PRO A 59 22.43 -7.83 12.24
CA PRO A 59 21.79 -9.03 12.76
C PRO A 59 20.27 -9.01 12.53
N LEU A 60 19.65 -10.18 12.60
CA LEU A 60 18.19 -10.30 12.53
C LEU A 60 17.54 -9.60 13.73
N SER A 61 16.66 -8.64 13.44
CA SER A 61 15.89 -7.90 14.44
C SER A 61 14.40 -8.03 14.18
N ASP A 62 13.58 -7.69 15.17
CA ASP A 62 12.12 -7.71 15.04
C ASP A 62 11.62 -6.80 13.91
N ALA A 63 12.32 -5.70 13.63
CA ALA A 63 11.98 -4.81 12.53
C ALA A 63 12.14 -5.50 11.16
N VAL A 64 13.22 -6.27 10.97
CA VAL A 64 13.46 -7.05 9.74
C VAL A 64 12.40 -8.15 9.59
N LEU A 65 12.07 -8.85 10.69
CA LEU A 65 11.01 -9.85 10.69
C LEU A 65 9.62 -9.26 10.39
N ASN A 66 9.34 -8.08 10.91
CA ASN A 66 8.08 -7.38 10.64
C ASN A 66 7.96 -6.95 9.18
N ASP A 67 9.00 -6.34 8.61
CA ASP A 67 8.99 -5.93 7.20
C ASP A 67 8.86 -7.15 6.28
N TRP A 68 9.60 -8.23 6.58
CA TRP A 68 9.49 -9.48 5.82
C TRP A 68 8.07 -10.06 5.85
N ARG A 69 7.43 -10.12 7.03
CA ARG A 69 6.05 -10.60 7.16
C ARG A 69 5.04 -9.72 6.45
N GLN A 70 5.17 -8.41 6.56
CA GLN A 70 4.25 -7.46 5.93
C GLN A 70 4.31 -7.53 4.40
N ARG A 71 5.49 -7.80 3.85
CA ARG A 71 5.73 -7.85 2.40
C ARG A 71 5.68 -9.25 1.82
N GLN A 72 5.58 -10.29 2.66
CA GLN A 72 5.51 -11.70 2.27
C GLN A 72 6.61 -12.09 1.29
N PHE A 73 7.86 -11.69 1.55
CA PHE A 73 8.96 -12.01 0.65
C PHE A 73 9.19 -13.52 0.51
N GLY A 74 9.48 -13.98 -0.70
CA GLY A 74 9.74 -15.40 -0.99
C GLY A 74 11.04 -15.94 -0.40
N GLY A 75 12.01 -15.07 -0.09
CA GLY A 75 13.25 -15.50 0.55
C GLY A 75 14.09 -14.37 1.13
N LEU A 76 14.94 -14.74 2.09
CA LEU A 76 15.96 -13.87 2.68
C LEU A 76 17.36 -14.29 2.21
N LEU A 77 18.12 -13.31 1.74
CA LEU A 77 19.54 -13.42 1.43
C LEU A 77 20.34 -13.17 2.71
N VAL A 78 20.99 -14.21 3.20
CA VAL A 78 21.87 -14.14 4.36
C VAL A 78 23.32 -14.09 3.88
N VAL A 79 23.98 -12.96 4.11
CA VAL A 79 25.32 -12.67 3.58
C VAL A 79 26.25 -12.28 4.71
N ASN A 80 27.43 -12.90 4.78
CA ASN A 80 28.41 -12.61 5.85
C ASN A 80 28.88 -11.14 5.82
N LEU A 81 29.08 -10.57 4.62
CA LEU A 81 29.43 -9.15 4.46
C LEU A 81 28.36 -8.19 5.00
N ASN A 82 27.11 -8.64 5.11
CA ASN A 82 26.04 -7.87 5.71
C ASN A 82 25.96 -8.06 7.23
N HIS A 83 26.86 -8.84 7.83
CA HIS A 83 26.89 -9.14 9.26
C HIS A 83 25.59 -9.77 9.81
N ASN A 84 24.91 -10.59 9.01
CA ASN A 84 23.64 -11.21 9.42
C ASN A 84 23.80 -12.30 10.50
N ALA A 85 24.88 -13.07 10.42
CA ALA A 85 25.31 -14.02 11.43
C ALA A 85 26.81 -14.29 11.28
N SER A 86 27.57 -14.17 12.38
CA SER A 86 29.05 -14.27 12.37
C SER A 86 29.58 -15.61 12.90
N SER A 87 28.72 -16.53 13.31
CA SER A 87 29.10 -17.85 13.82
C SER A 87 28.06 -18.92 13.48
N PRO A 88 28.41 -20.22 13.54
CA PRO A 88 27.44 -21.30 13.35
C PRO A 88 26.27 -21.26 14.34
N ASP A 89 26.51 -20.90 15.60
CA ASP A 89 25.45 -20.78 16.61
C ASP A 89 24.54 -19.58 16.33
N ALA A 90 25.10 -18.45 15.92
CA ALA A 90 24.31 -17.30 15.48
C ALA A 90 23.44 -17.64 14.27
N MET A 91 23.96 -18.44 13.32
CA MET A 91 23.19 -18.92 12.17
C MET A 91 22.07 -19.88 12.57
N ARG A 92 22.30 -20.78 13.53
CA ARG A 92 21.26 -21.68 14.06
C ARG A 92 20.15 -20.89 14.73
N SER A 93 20.50 -19.91 15.57
CA SER A 93 19.54 -19.01 16.21
C SER A 93 18.77 -18.20 15.17
N PHE A 94 19.45 -17.64 14.17
CA PHE A 94 18.83 -16.95 13.04
C PHE A 94 17.76 -17.83 12.36
N ILE A 95 18.13 -19.05 11.95
CA ILE A 95 17.20 -19.97 11.27
C ILE A 95 16.04 -20.34 12.20
N SER A 96 16.29 -20.52 13.50
CA SER A 96 15.24 -20.82 14.48
C SER A 96 14.22 -19.68 14.60
N SER A 97 14.69 -18.43 14.71
CA SER A 97 13.81 -17.25 14.78
C SER A 97 12.93 -17.11 13.55
N ILE A 98 13.49 -17.38 12.37
CA ILE A 98 12.78 -17.35 11.08
C ILE A 98 11.69 -18.44 10.99
N ARG A 99 11.96 -19.65 11.50
CA ARG A 99 10.99 -20.75 11.48
C ARG A 99 9.87 -20.64 12.51
N SER A 100 10.08 -19.83 13.56
CA SER A 100 9.06 -19.57 14.59
C SER A 100 8.10 -18.44 14.23
N THR A 101 8.35 -17.74 13.12
CA THR A 101 7.47 -16.70 12.57
C THR A 101 6.30 -17.30 11.80
#